data_AF-A0A060Z3A3-F1
#
_entry.id   AF-A0A060Z3A3-F1
#
_cell.length_a   1.000
_cell.length_b   1.000
_cell.length_c   1.000
_cell.angle_alpha   90.00
_cell.angle_beta   90.00
_cell.angle_gamma   90.00
#
_symmetry.space_group_name_H-M   'P 1'
#
loop_
_entity.id
_entity.type
_entity.pdbx_description
1 polymer ?
#
loop_
_entity_poly.entity_id
_entity_poly.type
_entity_poly.pdbx_seq_one_letter_code
_entity_poly.pdbx_strand_id
1 'polypeptide(L)'
;MANNLVIRALKANSKSFNLSSKKMTEVPKSVARLTHILTLHLNNNSLTSLPVELQTLRNLTELNLGNNSLVEVPSVLRYLNTLKKLYLFGNHITRLPPEVLDGLDNLTLLNLNHNHITVLPPEIKSLSNLETLSLLDNQLEELPVEIGFLKKMVEMNLTNNKLSRLPKQIYSLSQLARLYLARNNLTELPEGVIGLMKLRVLDVAGNRLSMFPVDVCTLCLHHNIIYSTTTRYSRI
;
A
#
# COMPACT_ATOMS: atom_id res chain seq x y z
N MET A 1 -31.71 5.68 -3.40
CA MET A 1 -30.95 6.96 -3.40
C MET A 1 -29.74 6.92 -4.34
N ALA A 2 -28.88 5.89 -4.30
CA ALA A 2 -27.66 5.81 -5.11
C ALA A 2 -27.89 5.75 -6.64
N ASN A 3 -28.95 5.09 -7.12
CA ASN A 3 -29.30 5.08 -8.55
C ASN A 3 -29.58 6.48 -9.12
N ASN A 4 -30.19 7.39 -8.34
CA ASN A 4 -30.41 8.76 -8.77
C ASN A 4 -29.10 9.54 -8.91
N LEU A 5 -28.10 9.25 -8.09
CA LEU A 5 -26.76 9.83 -8.21
C LEU A 5 -26.07 9.34 -9.47
N VAL A 6 -26.21 8.06 -9.82
CA VAL A 6 -25.67 7.50 -11.07
C VAL A 6 -26.30 8.18 -12.29
N ILE A 7 -27.62 8.36 -12.31
CA ILE A 7 -28.30 9.06 -13.42
C ILE A 7 -27.80 10.49 -13.57
N ARG A 8 -27.60 11.20 -12.45
CA ARG A 8 -27.04 12.56 -12.46
C ARG A 8 -25.60 12.58 -12.98
N ALA A 9 -24.77 11.65 -12.53
CA ALA A 9 -23.37 11.54 -12.96
C ALA A 9 -23.24 11.22 -14.45
N LEU A 10 -24.11 10.34 -14.98
CA LEU A 10 -24.19 10.07 -16.43
C LEU A 10 -24.54 11.33 -17.23
N LYS A 11 -25.53 12.10 -16.76
CA LYS A 11 -25.95 13.35 -17.43
C LYS A 11 -24.86 14.43 -17.37
N ALA A 12 -24.10 14.47 -16.29
CA ALA A 12 -23.04 15.45 -16.08
C ALA A 12 -21.71 15.10 -16.74
N ASN A 13 -21.55 13.87 -17.27
CA ASN A 13 -20.29 13.36 -17.82
C ASN A 13 -19.10 13.53 -16.84
N SER A 14 -19.36 13.32 -15.55
CA SER A 14 -18.38 13.58 -14.49
C SER A 14 -17.18 12.63 -14.59
N LYS A 15 -15.96 13.13 -14.41
CA LYS A 15 -14.75 12.28 -14.31
C LYS A 15 -14.59 11.61 -12.94
N SER A 16 -15.26 12.14 -11.92
CA SER A 16 -15.22 11.65 -10.54
C SER A 16 -16.61 11.31 -10.06
N PHE A 17 -16.74 10.17 -9.38
CA PHE A 17 -17.99 9.75 -8.75
C PHE A 17 -17.77 9.42 -7.27
N ASN A 18 -18.56 10.03 -6.40
CA ASN A 18 -18.43 9.92 -4.96
C ASN A 18 -19.69 9.32 -4.32
N LEU A 19 -19.52 8.16 -3.71
CA LEU A 19 -20.51 7.44 -2.91
C LEU A 19 -19.99 7.19 -1.48
N SER A 20 -19.09 8.03 -0.99
CA SER A 20 -18.54 7.93 0.36
C SER A 20 -19.57 8.31 1.42
N SER A 21 -19.47 7.70 2.61
CA SER A 21 -20.30 8.03 3.79
C SER A 21 -21.81 7.89 3.52
N LYS A 22 -22.21 6.86 2.77
CA LYS A 22 -23.61 6.59 2.41
C LYS A 22 -24.23 5.44 3.18
N LYS A 23 -23.49 4.86 4.15
CA LYS A 23 -23.89 3.68 4.93
C LYS A 23 -24.26 2.50 4.02
N MET A 24 -23.57 2.38 2.89
CA MET A 24 -23.84 1.34 1.90
C MET A 24 -23.24 0.02 2.32
N THR A 25 -24.00 -1.06 2.20
CA THR A 25 -23.53 -2.44 2.36
C THR A 25 -23.15 -3.07 1.02
N GLU A 26 -23.69 -2.55 -0.08
CA GLU A 26 -23.40 -2.98 -1.45
C GLU A 26 -23.25 -1.77 -2.38
N VAL A 27 -22.42 -1.93 -3.42
CA VAL A 27 -22.33 -0.94 -4.52
C VAL A 27 -23.43 -1.25 -5.54
N PRO A 28 -24.27 -0.29 -5.93
CA PRO A 28 -25.27 -0.50 -6.97
C PRO A 28 -24.61 -0.91 -8.27
N LYS A 29 -25.09 -1.98 -8.89
CA LYS A 29 -24.63 -2.46 -10.21
C LYS A 29 -24.69 -1.38 -11.29
N SER A 30 -25.60 -0.40 -11.14
CA SER A 30 -25.74 0.73 -12.06
C SER A 30 -24.48 1.61 -12.15
N VAL A 31 -23.59 1.59 -11.15
CA VAL A 31 -22.29 2.28 -11.18
C VAL A 31 -21.43 1.81 -12.35
N ALA A 32 -21.57 0.55 -12.77
CA ALA A 32 -20.87 -0.02 -13.93
C ALA A 32 -21.19 0.67 -15.26
N ARG A 33 -22.25 1.50 -15.32
CA ARG A 33 -22.60 2.30 -16.50
C ARG A 33 -21.72 3.54 -16.66
N LEU A 34 -21.02 3.96 -15.61
CA LEU A 34 -20.17 5.15 -15.59
C LEU A 34 -18.78 4.87 -16.17
N THR A 35 -18.69 4.24 -17.35
CA THR A 35 -17.42 3.76 -17.92
C THR A 35 -16.39 4.85 -18.21
N HIS A 36 -16.82 6.12 -18.24
CA HIS A 36 -15.96 7.29 -18.47
C HIS A 36 -15.25 7.80 -17.20
N ILE A 37 -15.63 7.34 -16.00
CA ILE A 37 -15.05 7.89 -14.76
C ILE A 37 -13.60 7.46 -14.59
N LEU A 38 -12.81 8.38 -14.03
CA LEU A 38 -11.41 8.20 -13.70
C LEU A 38 -11.21 7.96 -12.21
N THR A 39 -12.11 8.47 -11.36
CA THR A 39 -12.02 8.32 -9.90
C THR A 39 -13.35 7.88 -9.30
N LEU A 40 -13.27 6.92 -8.38
CA LEU A 40 -14.43 6.38 -7.66
C LEU A 40 -14.14 6.36 -6.16
N HIS A 41 -14.95 7.08 -5.39
CA HIS A 41 -14.85 7.11 -3.93
C HIS A 41 -16.01 6.34 -3.30
N LEU A 42 -15.66 5.30 -2.53
CA LEU A 42 -16.56 4.38 -1.84
C LEU A 42 -16.23 4.29 -0.33
N ASN A 43 -15.38 5.19 0.17
CA ASN A 43 -14.89 5.13 1.55
C ASN A 43 -15.94 5.49 2.61
N ASN A 44 -15.72 5.05 3.84
CA ASN A 44 -16.64 5.23 4.98
C ASN A 44 -18.03 4.62 4.70
N ASN A 45 -18.06 3.36 4.28
CA ASN A 45 -19.30 2.60 4.11
C ASN A 45 -19.16 1.28 4.91
N SER A 46 -20.00 0.29 4.60
CA SER A 46 -19.99 -1.04 5.23
C SER A 46 -19.88 -2.12 4.16
N LEU A 47 -19.10 -1.86 3.10
CA LEU A 47 -18.93 -2.78 1.98
C LEU A 47 -18.11 -3.99 2.43
N THR A 48 -18.62 -5.19 2.15
CA THR A 48 -17.90 -6.46 2.36
C THR A 48 -17.36 -7.05 1.06
N SER A 49 -17.86 -6.59 -0.10
CA SER A 49 -17.43 -7.00 -1.43
C SER A 49 -17.70 -5.90 -2.47
N LEU A 50 -17.25 -6.13 -3.70
CA LEU A 50 -17.57 -5.31 -4.85
C LEU A 50 -18.29 -6.15 -5.92
N PRO A 51 -19.30 -5.58 -6.61
CA PRO A 51 -20.00 -6.30 -7.66
C PRO A 51 -19.10 -6.51 -8.88
N VAL A 52 -19.20 -7.68 -9.51
CA VAL A 52 -18.41 -8.06 -10.70
C VAL A 52 -18.57 -7.06 -11.84
N GLU A 53 -19.73 -6.40 -11.93
CA GLU A 53 -20.03 -5.41 -12.94
C GLU A 53 -19.05 -4.22 -12.93
N LEU A 54 -18.34 -3.93 -11.82
CA LEU A 54 -17.31 -2.88 -11.81
C LEU A 54 -16.16 -3.15 -12.77
N GLN A 55 -15.99 -4.37 -13.27
CA GLN A 55 -15.00 -4.71 -14.31
C GLN A 55 -15.15 -3.89 -15.60
N THR A 56 -16.28 -3.20 -15.80
CA THR A 56 -16.51 -2.32 -16.97
C THR A 56 -15.81 -0.97 -16.85
N LEU A 57 -15.34 -0.57 -15.66
CA LEU A 57 -14.73 0.72 -15.39
C LEU A 57 -13.26 0.75 -15.84
N ARG A 58 -13.02 0.46 -17.12
CA ARG A 58 -11.68 0.30 -17.71
C ARG A 58 -10.85 1.58 -17.77
N ASN A 59 -11.43 2.74 -17.48
CA ASN A 59 -10.72 4.03 -17.41
C ASN A 59 -10.41 4.45 -15.96
N LEU A 60 -10.76 3.64 -14.96
CA LEU A 60 -10.62 4.00 -13.57
C LEU A 60 -9.14 4.04 -13.15
N THR A 61 -8.67 5.22 -12.75
CA THR A 61 -7.28 5.46 -12.33
C THR A 61 -7.11 5.55 -10.82
N GLU A 62 -8.18 5.89 -10.08
CA GLU A 62 -8.16 6.01 -8.63
C GLU A 62 -9.42 5.39 -8.01
N LEU A 63 -9.22 4.52 -7.03
CA LEU A 63 -10.29 3.86 -6.29
C LEU A 63 -10.03 3.98 -4.79
N ASN A 64 -10.98 4.55 -4.07
CA ASN A 64 -10.92 4.65 -2.62
C ASN A 64 -12.00 3.81 -1.95
N LEU A 65 -11.56 2.74 -1.28
CA LEU A 65 -12.35 1.76 -0.53
C LEU A 65 -12.06 1.81 0.97
N GLY A 66 -11.38 2.86 1.46
CA GLY A 66 -11.00 2.94 2.87
C GLY A 66 -12.19 2.97 3.83
N ASN A 67 -12.01 2.51 5.06
CA ASN A 67 -13.05 2.46 6.09
C ASN A 67 -14.31 1.72 5.61
N ASN A 68 -14.14 0.44 5.30
CA ASN A 68 -15.20 -0.51 4.94
C ASN A 68 -15.01 -1.81 5.76
N SER A 69 -15.65 -2.90 5.36
CA SER A 69 -15.57 -4.19 6.05
C SER A 69 -15.04 -5.30 5.13
N LEU A 70 -14.10 -4.96 4.23
CA LEU A 70 -13.47 -5.92 3.33
C LEU A 70 -12.53 -6.85 4.11
N VAL A 71 -12.66 -8.17 3.91
CA VAL A 71 -11.81 -9.19 4.54
C VAL A 71 -10.65 -9.62 3.62
N GLU A 72 -10.76 -9.35 2.33
CA GLU A 72 -9.75 -9.58 1.30
C GLU A 72 -9.81 -8.48 0.24
N VAL A 73 -8.75 -8.34 -0.56
CA VAL A 73 -8.76 -7.45 -1.72
C VAL A 73 -9.74 -7.99 -2.78
N PRO A 74 -10.76 -7.22 -3.21
CA PRO A 74 -11.81 -7.75 -4.09
C PRO A 74 -11.29 -8.25 -5.44
N SER A 75 -11.73 -9.46 -5.83
CA SER A 75 -11.27 -10.12 -7.05
C SER A 75 -11.53 -9.34 -8.34
N VAL A 76 -12.61 -8.54 -8.40
CA VAL A 76 -12.96 -7.69 -9.55
C VAL A 76 -11.87 -6.68 -9.91
N LEU A 77 -11.01 -6.30 -8.97
CA LEU A 77 -9.93 -5.33 -9.21
C LEU A 77 -8.90 -5.82 -10.23
N ARG A 78 -8.79 -7.15 -10.44
CA ARG A 78 -7.91 -7.73 -11.47
C ARG A 78 -8.21 -7.25 -12.90
N TYR A 79 -9.42 -6.71 -13.14
CA TYR A 79 -9.84 -6.22 -14.44
C TYR A 79 -9.61 -4.72 -14.64
N LEU A 80 -9.21 -4.01 -13.57
CA LEU A 80 -9.02 -2.56 -13.56
C LEU A 80 -7.54 -2.20 -13.79
N ASN A 81 -6.98 -2.67 -14.90
CA ASN A 81 -5.56 -2.53 -15.23
C ASN A 81 -5.09 -1.08 -15.43
N THR A 82 -5.99 -0.10 -15.54
CA THR A 82 -5.64 1.33 -15.61
C THR A 82 -5.50 1.99 -14.22
N LEU A 83 -5.75 1.23 -13.15
CA LEU A 83 -5.72 1.74 -11.79
C LEU A 83 -4.29 2.10 -11.38
N LYS A 84 -4.10 3.37 -10.97
CA LYS A 84 -2.83 3.92 -10.50
C LYS A 84 -2.78 4.08 -9.00
N LYS A 85 -3.92 4.30 -8.35
CA LYS A 85 -4.01 4.53 -6.91
C LYS A 85 -5.14 3.72 -6.31
N LEU A 86 -4.82 2.94 -5.29
CA LEU A 86 -5.76 2.10 -4.57
C LEU A 86 -5.63 2.34 -3.06
N TYR A 87 -6.74 2.79 -2.46
CA TYR A 87 -6.84 3.01 -1.03
C TYR A 87 -7.77 1.98 -0.40
N LEU A 88 -7.23 1.18 0.52
CA LEU A 88 -7.91 0.07 1.22
C LEU A 88 -7.72 0.19 2.75
N PHE A 89 -7.30 1.35 3.24
CA PHE A 89 -7.03 1.56 4.66
C PHE A 89 -8.27 1.34 5.55
N GLY A 90 -8.11 0.91 6.79
CA GLY A 90 -9.22 0.77 7.74
C GLY A 90 -10.26 -0.27 7.30
N ASN A 91 -9.80 -1.43 6.84
CA ASN A 91 -10.65 -2.59 6.54
C ASN A 91 -10.24 -3.76 7.47
N HIS A 92 -10.74 -4.97 7.18
CA HIS A 92 -10.37 -6.20 7.88
C HIS A 92 -9.57 -7.14 6.99
N ILE A 93 -8.77 -6.58 6.06
CA ILE A 93 -8.08 -7.35 5.03
C ILE A 93 -7.03 -8.24 5.69
N THR A 94 -7.14 -9.54 5.43
CA THR A 94 -6.16 -10.55 5.87
C THR A 94 -5.38 -11.12 4.69
N ARG A 95 -5.92 -11.02 3.47
CA ARG A 95 -5.37 -11.66 2.27
C ARG A 95 -5.36 -10.71 1.06
N LEU A 96 -4.27 -10.80 0.30
CA LEU A 96 -4.12 -10.20 -1.02
C LEU A 96 -4.06 -11.37 -2.02
N PRO A 97 -5.14 -11.65 -2.77
CA PRO A 97 -5.13 -12.77 -3.71
C PRO A 97 -4.11 -12.53 -4.85
N PRO A 98 -3.23 -13.51 -5.15
CA PRO A 98 -2.21 -13.43 -6.21
C PRO A 98 -2.74 -12.90 -7.55
N GLU A 99 -3.87 -13.47 -8.00
CA GLU A 99 -4.49 -13.18 -9.29
C GLU A 99 -5.03 -11.75 -9.41
N VAL A 100 -5.21 -11.06 -8.28
CA VAL A 100 -5.61 -9.65 -8.26
C VAL A 100 -4.40 -8.75 -8.47
N LEU A 101 -3.26 -9.08 -7.86
CA LEU A 101 -2.03 -8.28 -7.98
C LEU A 101 -1.49 -8.30 -9.41
N ASP A 102 -1.60 -9.44 -10.10
CA ASP A 102 -1.20 -9.57 -11.51
C ASP A 102 -1.98 -8.65 -12.46
N GLY A 103 -3.20 -8.23 -12.08
CA GLY A 103 -4.02 -7.30 -12.86
C GLY A 103 -3.79 -5.82 -12.57
N LEU A 104 -2.89 -5.48 -11.63
CA LEU A 104 -2.66 -4.12 -11.12
C LEU A 104 -1.24 -3.61 -11.44
N ASP A 105 -0.70 -3.99 -12.60
CA ASP A 105 0.64 -3.63 -13.06
C ASP A 105 0.90 -2.13 -13.15
N ASN A 106 -0.13 -1.30 -13.41
CA ASN A 106 -0.05 0.16 -13.47
C ASN A 106 -0.15 0.87 -12.11
N LEU A 107 -0.28 0.13 -11.01
CA LEU A 107 -0.45 0.71 -9.69
C LEU A 107 0.83 1.41 -9.22
N THR A 108 0.70 2.67 -8.83
CA THR A 108 1.77 3.53 -8.31
C THR A 108 1.66 3.76 -6.80
N LEU A 109 0.45 3.67 -6.26
CA LEU A 109 0.18 3.82 -4.83
C LEU A 109 -0.79 2.73 -4.35
N LEU A 110 -0.36 2.01 -3.30
CA LEU A 110 -1.17 1.04 -2.57
C LEU A 110 -1.16 1.38 -1.08
N ASN A 111 -2.32 1.73 -0.54
CA ASN A 111 -2.49 2.01 0.89
C ASN A 111 -3.37 0.93 1.54
N LEU A 112 -2.77 0.12 2.40
CA LEU A 112 -3.36 -0.99 3.15
C LEU A 112 -3.28 -0.77 4.67
N ASN A 113 -3.15 0.49 5.11
CA ASN A 113 -3.00 0.81 6.53
C ASN A 113 -4.17 0.31 7.38
N HIS A 114 -3.93 0.00 8.65
CA HIS A 114 -4.97 -0.41 9.60
C HIS A 114 -5.81 -1.58 9.06
N ASN A 115 -5.14 -2.70 8.79
CA ASN A 115 -5.74 -3.96 8.36
C ASN A 115 -5.21 -5.11 9.24
N HIS A 116 -5.42 -6.36 8.82
CA HIS A 116 -5.02 -7.56 9.56
C HIS A 116 -4.12 -8.47 8.71
N ILE A 117 -3.31 -7.87 7.83
CA ILE A 117 -2.45 -8.61 6.90
C ILE A 117 -1.28 -9.20 7.68
N THR A 118 -1.07 -10.52 7.54
CA THR A 118 0.04 -11.26 8.17
C THR A 118 1.17 -11.59 7.20
N VAL A 119 0.86 -11.72 5.91
CA VAL A 119 1.83 -12.07 4.85
C VAL A 119 1.50 -11.30 3.57
N LEU A 120 2.55 -10.84 2.86
CA LEU A 120 2.43 -10.41 1.47
C LEU A 120 2.77 -11.57 0.54
N PRO A 121 1.97 -11.83 -0.51
CA PRO A 121 2.25 -12.90 -1.45
C PRO A 121 3.45 -12.54 -2.36
N PRO A 122 4.19 -13.53 -2.92
CA PRO A 122 5.27 -13.31 -3.88
C PRO A 122 4.86 -12.48 -5.11
N GLU A 123 3.59 -12.53 -5.50
CA GLU A 123 3.00 -11.76 -6.60
C GLU A 123 2.97 -10.25 -6.36
N ILE A 124 3.41 -9.78 -5.17
CA ILE A 124 3.70 -8.37 -4.97
C ILE A 124 4.69 -7.84 -6.04
N LYS A 125 5.60 -8.69 -6.57
CA LYS A 125 6.50 -8.33 -7.67
C LYS A 125 5.79 -7.85 -8.94
N SER A 126 4.54 -8.24 -9.15
CA SER A 126 3.74 -7.86 -10.32
C SER A 126 3.41 -6.36 -10.30
N LEU A 127 3.42 -5.71 -9.13
CA LEU A 127 3.25 -4.27 -8.97
C LEU A 127 4.52 -3.49 -9.33
N SER A 128 5.08 -3.76 -10.51
CA SER A 128 6.39 -3.24 -10.95
C SER A 128 6.47 -1.71 -11.06
N ASN A 129 5.32 -1.03 -11.16
CA ASN A 129 5.21 0.43 -11.18
C ASN A 129 4.99 1.07 -9.80
N LEU A 130 4.97 0.28 -8.72
CA LEU A 130 4.62 0.78 -7.39
C LEU A 130 5.71 1.69 -6.84
N GLU A 131 5.32 2.92 -6.50
CA GLU A 131 6.19 3.96 -5.94
C GLU A 131 5.95 4.13 -4.44
N THR A 132 4.72 3.89 -3.98
CA THR A 132 4.33 4.02 -2.57
C THR A 132 3.55 2.80 -2.10
N LEU A 133 4.07 2.14 -1.07
CA LEU A 133 3.39 1.06 -0.37
C LEU A 133 3.28 1.40 1.12
N SER A 134 2.06 1.43 1.63
CA SER A 134 1.81 1.67 3.05
C SER A 134 1.01 0.52 3.65
N LEU A 135 1.58 -0.11 4.68
CA LEU A 135 1.07 -1.24 5.46
C LEU A 135 1.16 -0.91 6.96
N LEU A 136 1.09 0.38 7.32
CA LEU A 136 1.06 0.85 8.70
C LEU A 136 -0.03 0.11 9.48
N ASP A 137 0.24 -0.28 10.73
CA ASP A 137 -0.74 -0.93 11.61
C ASP A 137 -1.33 -2.19 10.96
N ASN A 138 -0.47 -3.18 10.73
CA ASN A 138 -0.84 -4.53 10.28
C ASN A 138 -0.17 -5.58 11.18
N GLN A 139 -0.15 -6.83 10.75
CA GLN A 139 0.36 -7.96 11.53
C GLN A 139 1.47 -8.71 10.78
N LEU A 140 2.18 -8.04 9.88
CA LEU A 140 3.20 -8.66 9.03
C LEU A 140 4.35 -9.23 9.88
N GLU A 141 4.62 -10.52 9.72
CA GLU A 141 5.70 -11.22 10.42
C GLU A 141 7.00 -11.25 9.59
N GLU A 142 6.86 -11.27 8.26
CA GLU A 142 7.97 -11.17 7.32
C GLU A 142 7.56 -10.48 6.02
N LEU A 143 8.58 -10.09 5.24
CA LEU A 143 8.41 -9.63 3.86
C LEU A 143 8.92 -10.70 2.89
N PRO A 144 8.23 -10.95 1.77
CA PRO A 144 8.73 -11.84 0.73
C PRO A 144 10.00 -11.27 0.08
N VAL A 145 10.89 -12.13 -0.41
CA VAL A 145 12.12 -11.71 -1.11
C VAL A 145 11.79 -10.93 -2.39
N GLU A 146 10.60 -11.17 -2.93
CA GLU A 146 10.03 -10.53 -4.10
C GLU A 146 9.83 -9.01 -3.95
N ILE A 147 9.85 -8.50 -2.72
CA ILE A 147 9.82 -7.05 -2.49
C ILE A 147 10.95 -6.32 -3.24
N GLY A 148 12.08 -6.99 -3.46
CA GLY A 148 13.21 -6.45 -4.22
C GLY A 148 12.94 -6.18 -5.70
N PHE A 149 11.84 -6.68 -6.28
CA PHE A 149 11.47 -6.39 -7.67
C PHE A 149 10.77 -5.04 -7.87
N LEU A 150 10.37 -4.36 -6.79
CA LEU A 150 9.66 -3.08 -6.85
C LEU A 150 10.60 -1.91 -7.15
N LYS A 151 11.27 -1.92 -8.31
CA LYS A 151 12.38 -1.00 -8.64
C LYS A 151 12.02 0.48 -8.68
N LYS A 152 10.72 0.83 -8.72
CA LYS A 152 10.23 2.21 -8.65
C LYS A 152 9.86 2.67 -7.24
N MET A 153 9.99 1.81 -6.23
CA MET A 153 9.60 2.11 -4.85
C MET A 153 10.37 3.32 -4.32
N VAL A 154 9.63 4.35 -3.90
CA VAL A 154 10.15 5.58 -3.29
C VAL A 154 9.87 5.59 -1.79
N GLU A 155 8.70 5.10 -1.38
CA GLU A 155 8.25 5.15 0.01
C GLU A 155 7.59 3.84 0.44
N MET A 156 8.12 3.27 1.53
CA MET A 156 7.58 2.06 2.13
C MET A 156 7.35 2.29 3.62
N ASN A 157 6.09 2.19 4.05
CA ASN A 157 5.70 2.31 5.45
C ASN A 157 5.21 0.96 6.00
N LEU A 158 6.00 0.39 6.91
CA LEU A 158 5.77 -0.88 7.60
C LEU A 158 5.68 -0.67 9.12
N THR A 159 5.44 0.56 9.56
CA THR A 159 5.36 0.92 10.98
C THR A 159 4.27 0.10 11.68
N ASN A 160 4.54 -0.31 12.91
CA ASN A 160 3.61 -1.07 13.75
C ASN A 160 3.14 -2.37 13.08
N ASN A 161 4.12 -3.26 12.85
CA ASN A 161 3.92 -4.63 12.39
C ASN A 161 4.68 -5.58 13.35
N LYS A 162 4.86 -6.85 12.96
CA LYS A 162 5.54 -7.88 13.76
C LYS A 162 6.87 -8.34 13.15
N LEU A 163 7.46 -7.55 12.23
CA LEU A 163 8.64 -7.93 11.48
C LEU A 163 9.81 -8.22 12.42
N SER A 164 10.41 -9.40 12.31
CA SER A 164 11.59 -9.80 13.07
C SER A 164 12.90 -9.64 12.30
N ARG A 165 12.82 -9.66 10.97
CA ARG A 165 13.94 -9.47 10.03
C ARG A 165 13.45 -8.82 8.75
N LEU A 166 14.39 -8.29 7.96
CA LEU A 166 14.15 -7.84 6.59
C LEU A 166 14.85 -8.78 5.60
N PRO A 167 14.28 -9.05 4.42
CA PRO A 167 15.00 -9.74 3.36
C PRO A 167 16.08 -8.80 2.80
N LYS A 168 17.30 -9.31 2.56
CA LYS A 168 18.40 -8.52 1.96
C LYS A 168 18.04 -7.85 0.64
N GLN A 169 17.06 -8.41 -0.08
CA GLN A 169 16.52 -7.90 -1.34
C GLN A 169 15.89 -6.52 -1.21
N ILE A 170 15.49 -6.09 -0.01
CA ILE A 170 14.99 -4.72 0.23
C ILE A 170 16.04 -3.67 -0.15
N TYR A 171 17.34 -3.99 -0.04
CA TYR A 171 18.43 -3.09 -0.40
C TYR A 171 18.66 -2.94 -1.90
N SER A 172 17.94 -3.73 -2.72
CA SER A 172 17.96 -3.59 -4.17
C SER A 172 16.99 -2.51 -4.69
N LEU A 173 16.28 -1.82 -3.79
CA LEU A 173 15.34 -0.74 -4.06
C LEU A 173 16.08 0.60 -4.19
N SER A 174 16.79 0.80 -5.30
CA SER A 174 17.67 1.97 -5.52
C SER A 174 16.95 3.32 -5.54
N GLN A 175 15.63 3.33 -5.68
CA GLN A 175 14.80 4.55 -5.64
C GLN A 175 14.26 4.88 -4.24
N LEU A 176 14.41 3.98 -3.27
CA LEU A 176 13.78 4.09 -1.96
C LEU A 176 14.37 5.28 -1.21
N ALA A 177 13.51 6.25 -0.90
CA ALA A 177 13.86 7.47 -0.19
C ALA A 177 13.38 7.47 1.26
N ARG A 178 12.28 6.77 1.54
CA ARG A 178 11.70 6.71 2.89
C ARG A 178 11.32 5.28 3.24
N LEU A 179 11.91 4.77 4.32
CA LEU A 179 11.63 3.46 4.87
C LEU A 179 11.25 3.60 6.34
N TYR A 180 9.97 3.34 6.64
CA TYR A 180 9.46 3.38 8.01
C TYR A 180 9.24 1.96 8.52
N LEU A 181 9.96 1.60 9.57
CA LEU A 181 10.01 0.29 10.22
C LEU A 181 9.74 0.40 11.73
N ALA A 182 9.31 1.57 12.20
CA ALA A 182 9.11 1.82 13.61
C ALA A 182 8.13 0.81 14.22
N ARG A 183 8.28 0.48 15.51
CA ARG A 183 7.41 -0.42 16.27
C ARG A 183 7.26 -1.79 15.60
N ASN A 184 8.39 -2.43 15.34
CA ASN A 184 8.47 -3.83 14.90
C ASN A 184 9.30 -4.64 15.92
N ASN A 185 9.64 -5.88 15.58
CA ASN A 185 10.46 -6.78 16.40
C ASN A 185 11.86 -6.99 15.81
N LEU A 186 12.37 -6.06 15.00
CA LEU A 186 13.68 -6.23 14.33
C LEU A 186 14.80 -6.32 15.36
N THR A 187 15.62 -7.37 15.28
CA THR A 187 16.82 -7.56 16.12
C THR A 187 18.09 -7.05 15.45
N GLU A 188 18.09 -7.01 14.12
CA GLU A 188 19.18 -6.52 13.29
C GLU A 188 18.66 -5.87 12.01
N LEU A 189 19.49 -5.05 11.39
CA LEU A 189 19.32 -4.65 10.00
C LEU A 189 20.36 -5.43 9.18
N PRO A 190 19.98 -6.15 8.11
CA PRO A 190 20.95 -6.89 7.31
C PRO A 190 22.00 -5.96 6.66
N GLU A 191 23.17 -6.52 6.37
CA GLU A 191 24.22 -5.81 5.62
C GLU A 191 23.69 -5.40 4.23
N GLY A 192 24.14 -4.25 3.73
CA GLY A 192 23.74 -3.74 2.41
C GLY A 192 22.84 -2.52 2.43
N VAL A 193 22.57 -1.90 3.60
CA VAL A 193 21.85 -0.62 3.68
C VAL A 193 22.47 0.44 2.74
N ILE A 194 23.80 0.39 2.53
CA ILE A 194 24.53 1.24 1.57
C ILE A 194 23.97 1.19 0.13
N GLY A 195 23.29 0.11 -0.26
CA GLY A 195 22.62 -0.02 -1.56
C GLY A 195 21.42 0.91 -1.73
N LEU A 196 20.85 1.43 -0.64
CA LEU A 196 19.77 2.41 -0.65
C LEU A 196 20.30 3.83 -0.87
N MET A 197 20.91 4.06 -2.04
CA MET A 197 21.62 5.30 -2.37
C MET A 197 20.77 6.58 -2.31
N LYS A 198 19.43 6.46 -2.36
CA LYS A 198 18.51 7.60 -2.28
C LYS A 198 17.84 7.74 -0.92
N LEU A 199 18.18 6.90 0.05
CA LEU A 199 17.53 6.89 1.36
C LEU A 199 17.79 8.20 2.10
N ARG A 200 16.71 8.82 2.58
CA ARG A 200 16.72 10.07 3.36
C ARG A 200 16.10 9.89 4.74
N VAL A 201 15.15 8.95 4.86
CA VAL A 201 14.45 8.65 6.10
C VAL A 201 14.50 7.16 6.36
N LEU A 202 15.05 6.78 7.51
CA LEU A 202 15.04 5.43 8.03
C LEU A 202 14.51 5.43 9.47
N ASP A 203 13.23 5.16 9.65
CA ASP A 203 12.62 5.13 10.99
C ASP A 203 12.64 3.69 11.53
N VAL A 204 13.48 3.40 12.52
CA VAL A 204 13.55 2.09 13.18
C VAL A 204 13.23 2.16 14.66
N ALA A 205 12.62 3.25 15.13
CA ALA A 205 12.28 3.44 16.54
C ALA A 205 11.39 2.32 17.08
N GLY A 206 11.58 1.92 18.33
CA GLY A 206 10.74 0.90 18.95
C GLY A 206 10.94 -0.52 18.37
N ASN A 207 12.13 -0.82 17.83
CA ASN A 207 12.58 -2.17 17.52
C ASN A 207 13.47 -2.73 18.63
N ARG A 208 14.03 -3.94 18.44
CA ARG A 208 14.93 -4.63 19.40
C ARG A 208 16.37 -4.68 18.90
N LEU A 209 16.80 -3.66 18.15
CA LEU A 209 18.12 -3.59 17.54
C LEU A 209 19.21 -3.57 18.62
N SER A 210 20.15 -4.50 18.55
CA SER A 210 21.34 -4.53 19.41
C SER A 210 22.46 -3.62 18.90
N MET A 211 22.53 -3.45 17.58
CA MET A 211 23.57 -2.68 16.90
C MET A 211 23.05 -2.15 15.56
N PHE A 212 23.60 -1.02 15.11
CA PHE A 212 23.44 -0.53 13.75
C PHE A 212 24.59 -1.04 12.87
N PRO A 213 24.34 -1.54 11.65
CA PRO A 213 25.40 -1.89 10.72
C PRO A 213 26.33 -0.70 10.50
N VAL A 214 27.65 -0.95 10.41
CA VAL A 214 28.67 0.10 10.21
C VAL A 214 28.35 0.96 8.98
N ASP A 215 27.77 0.35 7.95
CA ASP A 215 27.33 1.02 6.71
C ASP A 215 26.27 2.11 6.94
N VAL A 216 25.45 2.01 8.00
CA VAL A 216 24.46 3.04 8.33
C VAL A 216 25.17 4.31 8.80
N CYS A 217 26.24 4.19 9.58
CA CYS A 217 27.07 5.33 9.99
C CYS A 217 27.66 6.05 8.77
N THR A 218 28.14 5.28 7.78
CA THR A 218 28.66 5.83 6.52
C THR A 218 27.59 6.57 5.74
N LEU A 219 26.38 6.02 5.64
CA LEU A 219 25.26 6.67 4.95
C LEU A 219 24.84 7.98 5.62
N CYS A 220 24.80 8.02 6.96
CA CYS A 220 24.45 9.22 7.72
C CYS A 220 25.41 10.39 7.44
N LEU A 221 26.70 10.10 7.28
CA LEU A 221 27.73 11.11 6.98
C LEU A 221 27.62 11.70 5.57
N HIS A 222 27.09 10.95 4.60
CA HIS A 222 27.09 11.37 3.19
C HIS A 222 25.73 11.91 2.69
N HIS A 223 24.60 11.54 3.32
CA HIS A 223 23.27 11.77 2.75
C HIS A 223 22.28 12.50 3.67
N ASN A 224 22.71 13.04 4.83
CA ASN A 224 21.83 13.70 5.80
C ASN A 224 20.60 12.85 6.15
N ILE A 225 20.82 11.58 6.49
CA ILE A 225 19.74 10.66 6.82
C ILE A 225 19.16 11.01 8.19
N ILE A 226 17.85 11.20 8.24
CA ILE A 226 17.10 11.25 9.50
C ILE A 226 16.78 9.81 9.87
N TYR A 227 17.40 9.32 10.95
CA TYR A 227 17.08 8.03 11.54
C TYR A 227 16.65 8.18 12.99
N SER A 228 15.78 7.28 13.43
CA SER A 228 15.29 7.21 14.80
C SER A 228 15.89 5.96 15.48
N THR A 229 16.28 6.08 16.75
CA THR A 229 16.87 4.98 17.53
C THR A 229 15.97 4.59 18.70
N THR A 230 16.07 3.34 19.15
CA THR A 230 15.30 2.81 20.28
C THR A 230 15.69 3.43 21.62
N THR A 231 16.90 3.99 21.71
CA THR A 231 17.42 4.71 22.88
C THR A 231 17.51 6.20 22.55
N ARG A 232 16.99 7.03 23.48
CA ARG A 232 16.93 8.50 23.45
C ARG A 232 18.03 9.16 22.60
N TYR A 233 17.61 10.06 21.71
CA TYR A 233 18.38 11.16 21.14
C TYR A 233 19.87 10.88 20.92
N SER A 234 20.24 10.49 19.70
CA SER A 234 21.52 10.92 19.14
C SER A 234 21.24 11.65 17.83
N ARG A 235 21.04 12.98 17.93
CA ARG A 235 21.52 13.87 16.88
C ARG A 235 23.04 13.67 16.85
N ILE A 236 23.57 13.29 15.69
CA ILE A 236 24.95 13.60 15.36
C ILE A 236 24.97 15.04 14.88
#